data_AF-A0A4Y8C5S4-F1
#
_entry.id   AF-A0A4Y8C5S4-F1
#
_cell.length_a   1.000
_cell.length_b   1.000
_cell.length_c   1.000
_cell.angle_alpha   90.00
_cell.angle_beta   90.00
_cell.angle_gamma   90.00
#
_symmetry.space_group_name_H-M   'P 1'
#
loop_
_entity.id
_entity.type
_entity.pdbx_description
1 polymer ?
#
loop_
_entity_poly.entity_id
_entity_poly.type
_entity_poly.pdbx_seq_one_letter_code
_entity_poly.pdbx_strand_id
1 'polypeptide(L)' 'MKIAIVRLSALGDIIQSAVVLQFIKNFKKDIEIHWFVDEKFEGILKNHPLI' A
#
# COMPACT_ATOMS: atom_id res chain seq x y z
N MET A 1 -7.02 12.77 -5.73
CA MET A 1 -7.86 11.96 -4.81
C MET A 1 -6.92 11.27 -3.84
N LYS A 2 -7.31 11.11 -2.58
CA LYS A 2 -6.48 10.44 -1.57
C LYS A 2 -7.15 9.15 -1.13
N ILE A 3 -6.36 8.08 -1.00
CA ILE A 3 -6.82 6.77 -0.52
C ILE A 3 -5.99 6.41 0.70
N ALA A 4 -6.67 6.02 1.78
CA ALA A 4 -6.05 5.40 2.94
C ALA A 4 -6.32 3.89 2.92
N ILE A 5 -5.27 3.07 2.92
CA ILE A 5 -5.35 1.62 3.06
C ILE A 5 -4.95 1.26 4.49
N VAL A 6 -5.82 0.57 5.23
CA VAL A 6 -5.53 0.13 6.59
C VAL A 6 -5.43 -1.38 6.60
N ARG A 7 -4.21 -1.89 6.79
CA ARG A 7 -3.94 -3.34 6.81
C ARG A 7 -2.83 -3.61 7.83
N LEU A 8 -3.22 -3.74 9.10
CA LEU A 8 -2.34 -4.01 10.25
C LEU A 8 -2.06 -5.51 10.46
N SER A 9 -2.19 -6.32 9.40
CA SER A 9 -2.15 -7.78 9.46
C SER A 9 -0.74 -8.35 9.29
N ALA A 10 -0.62 -9.67 9.13
CA ALA A 10 0.65 -10.36 8.98
C ALA A 10 1.38 -10.01 7.66
N LEU A 11 2.69 -10.32 7.59
CA LEU A 11 3.57 -10.12 6.43
C LEU A 11 2.94 -10.58 5.11
N GLY A 12 2.43 -11.83 5.08
CA GLY A 12 1.85 -12.41 3.87
C GLY A 12 0.65 -11.63 3.33
N ASP A 13 -0.20 -11.14 4.23
CA ASP A 13 -1.36 -10.34 3.86
C ASP A 13 -0.97 -9.00 3.24
N ILE A 14 0.09 -8.35 3.75
CA ILE A 14 0.58 -7.07 3.24
C ILE A 14 1.11 -7.25 1.82
N ILE A 15 1.93 -8.28 1.59
CA ILE A 15 2.48 -8.60 0.27
C ILE A 15 1.37 -8.91 -0.73
N GLN A 16 0.42 -9.77 -0.36
CA GLN A 16 -0.69 -10.13 -1.24
C GLN A 16 -1.57 -8.92 -1.56
N SER A 17 -1.80 -8.05 -0.57
CA SER A 17 -2.61 -6.83 -0.77
C SER A 17 -1.90 -5.79 -1.64
N ALA A 18 -0.57 -5.72 -1.62
CA ALA A 18 0.20 -4.70 -2.34
C ALA A 18 -0.02 -4.75 -3.87
N VAL A 19 -0.45 -5.89 -4.41
CA VAL A 19 -0.84 -6.04 -5.81
C VAL A 19 -1.95 -5.06 -6.22
N VAL A 20 -2.79 -4.59 -5.29
CA VAL A 20 -3.88 -3.66 -5.59
C VAL A 20 -3.36 -2.29 -6.08
N LEU A 21 -2.16 -1.89 -5.64
CA LEU A 21 -1.60 -0.57 -5.91
C LEU A 21 -1.41 -0.31 -7.41
N GLN A 22 -0.98 -1.34 -8.15
CA GLN A 22 -0.79 -1.22 -9.60
C GLN A 22 -2.11 -0.95 -10.33
N PHE A 23 -3.21 -1.56 -9.87
CA PHE A 23 -4.53 -1.37 -10.48
C PHE A 23 -5.09 0.01 -10.18
N ILE A 24 -4.90 0.51 -8.94
CA ILE A 24 -5.28 1.87 -8.55
C ILE A 24 -4.54 2.90 -9.41
N LYS A 25 -3.22 2.76 -9.55
CA LYS A 25 -2.39 3.68 -10.34
C LYS A 25 -2.63 3.56 -11.85
N ASN A 26 -3.00 2.38 -12.34
CA ASN A 26 -3.43 2.19 -13.73
C ASN A 26 -4.76 2.89 -14.02
N PHE A 27 -5.69 2.92 -13.05
CA PHE A 27 -6.93 3.68 -13.19
C PHE A 27 -6.67 5.19 -13.21
N LYS A 28 -5.84 5.70 -12.27
CA LYS A 28 -5.42 7.09 -12.25
C LYS A 28 -4.09 7.28 -11.52
N LYS A 29 -3.08 7.75 -12.24
CA LYS A 29 -1.69 7.89 -11.73
C LYS A 29 -1.58 8.89 -10.57
N ASP A 30 -2.40 9.94 -10.59
CA ASP A 30 -2.38 11.06 -9.64
C ASP A 30 -3.10 10.79 -8.31
N ILE A 31 -3.52 9.53 -8.06
CA ILE A 31 -4.06 9.14 -6.75
C ILE A 31 -2.91 9.07 -5.74
N GLU A 32 -3.05 9.77 -4.62
CA GLU A 32 -2.14 9.69 -3.48
C GLU A 32 -2.60 8.55 -2.57
N ILE A 33 -1.70 7.63 -2.20
CA ILE A 33 -2.04 6.44 -1.42
C ILE A 33 -1.26 6.50 -0.10
N HIS A 34 -1.96 6.34 1.01
CA HIS A 34 -1.36 6.24 2.34
C HIS A 34 -1.69 4.86 2.89
N TRP A 35 -0.67 4.08 3.25
CA TRP A 35 -0.88 2.74 3.79
C TRP A 35 -0.47 2.68 5.26
N PHE A 36 -1.43 2.38 6.12
CA PHE A 36 -1.23 2.14 7.55
C PHE A 36 -0.97 0.66 7.79
N VAL A 37 0.24 0.37 8.28
CA VAL A 37 0.75 -0.97 8.57
C VAL A 37 1.30 -0.99 10.00
N ASP A 38 1.35 -2.18 10.60
CA ASP A 38 2.04 -2.39 11.88
C ASP A 38 3.53 -2.02 11.73
N GLU A 39 4.09 -1.31 12.71
CA GLU A 39 5.47 -0.78 12.68
C GLU A 39 6.50 -1.88 12.41
N LYS A 40 6.28 -3.09 12.93
CA LYS A 40 7.17 -4.25 12.68
C LYS A 40 7.32 -4.62 11.20
N PHE A 41 6.42 -4.11 10.36
CA PHE A 41 6.34 -4.39 8.93
C PHE A 41 6.55 -3.13 8.08
N GLU A 42 6.95 -1.99 8.67
CA GLU A 42 7.16 -0.73 7.94
C GLU A 42 8.10 -0.90 6.73
N GLY A 43 9.13 -1.74 6.89
CA GLY A 43 10.18 -1.95 5.89
C GLY A 43 9.68 -2.57 4.59
N ILE A 44 8.51 -3.23 4.59
CA ILE A 44 7.93 -3.83 3.38
C ILE A 44 7.44 -2.73 2.41
N LEU A 45 6.87 -1.66 2.97
CA LEU A 45 6.23 -0.60 2.19
C LEU A 45 7.10 0.66 2.09
N LYS A 46 8.17 0.74 2.89
CA LYS A 46 9.11 1.85 2.88
C LYS A 46 9.69 2.04 1.47
N ASN A 47 9.54 3.23 0.91
CA ASN A 47 9.95 3.60 -0.44
C ASN A 47 9.26 2.82 -1.58
N HIS A 48 8.10 2.22 -1.33
CA HIS A 48 7.35 1.54 -2.38
C HIS A 48 6.92 2.56 -3.46
N PRO A 49 7.25 2.37 -4.74
CA PRO A 49 7.11 3.42 -5.77
C PRO A 49 5.67 3.81 -6.09
N LEU A 50 4.70 3.02 -5.65
CA LEU A 50 3.27 3.24 -5.89
C LEU A 50 2.53 3.82 -4.67
N ILE A 51 3.20 3.97 -3.52
CA ILE A 51 2.67 4.58 -2.30
C ILE A 51 3.26 5.99 -2.19
#